data_AF-A0A2R6CK81-F1
#
_entry.id   AF-A0A2R6CK81-F1
#
_cell.length_a   1.000
_cell.length_b   1.000
_cell.length_c   1.000
_cell.angle_alpha   90.00
_cell.angle_beta   90.00
_cell.angle_gamma   90.00
#
_symmetry.space_group_name_H-M   'P 1'
#
loop_
_entity.id
_entity.type
_entity.pdbx_description
1 polymer ?
#
loop_
_entity_poly.entity_id
_entity_poly.type
_entity_poly.pdbx_seq_one_letter_code
_entity_poly.pdbx_strand_id
1 'polypeptide(L)'
;MKRRTFLTVAGGALVAIAGCSGDDDTDTATPTATPMPETPTPETPAETPTPEEGEGPETTVEAVELLVEDTAAGRFGEAFERFGPTAQQQSSPGALEAVWLAMTNVGGAFEGVVDTAETTQSGFDAVDATLGFERSDHVLRVLLGDEFAVVGVVVNDEYERPAYVDTDAFSEEEITLETEDCLMGATVTVPEGGDSIPGVVLVHGSDPAGAADRNLETIGSQVFRDLAEGLSSRGVAVLRYDRRTHACPNSVALSEYTLDSVSVDDALVALGRLRSVDGVDADRVSVAGHSLGGMVVPRIARRDGGLAGGVAMAAPARSFYEIFVDQYEHLATVGEFEWERMASLYERWRDRIDRIRQGDYSPDDTVLGYPGALWQSVDEYDQVAVAREVDTPFLFLQGERDYQRG
;
A
#
# COMPACT_ATOMS: atom_id res chain seq x y z
N MET A 1 -12.04 -25.16 -19.56
CA MET A 1 -12.66 -25.14 -18.21
C MET A 1 -11.70 -25.77 -17.21
N LYS A 2 -10.92 -24.93 -16.52
CA LYS A 2 -10.28 -25.15 -15.21
C LYS A 2 -9.68 -23.80 -14.83
N ARG A 3 -10.40 -23.08 -13.97
CA ARG A 3 -10.02 -21.79 -13.38
C ARG A 3 -8.77 -22.00 -12.52
N ARG A 4 -7.73 -21.19 -12.74
CA ARG A 4 -6.65 -20.99 -11.77
C ARG A 4 -6.96 -19.68 -11.06
N THR A 5 -7.47 -19.78 -9.85
CA THR A 5 -7.66 -18.67 -8.92
C THR A 5 -6.27 -18.30 -8.40
N PHE A 6 -5.76 -17.13 -8.76
CA PHE A 6 -4.60 -16.53 -8.12
C PHE A 6 -5.09 -15.84 -6.85
N LEU A 7 -4.60 -16.29 -5.70
CA LEU A 7 -4.77 -15.63 -4.41
C LEU A 7 -3.59 -14.67 -4.25
N THR A 8 -3.81 -13.40 -4.53
CA THR A 8 -2.90 -12.32 -4.15
C THR A 8 -3.31 -11.92 -2.73
N VAL A 9 -2.45 -12.24 -1.75
CA VAL A 9 -2.65 -11.89 -0.34
C VAL A 9 -2.41 -10.39 -0.16
N ALA A 10 -3.36 -9.73 0.50
CA ALA A 10 -3.35 -8.30 0.83
C ALA A 10 -2.21 -7.93 1.79
N GLY A 11 -1.81 -6.66 1.75
CA GLY A 11 -0.93 -6.04 2.76
C GLY A 11 0.57 -6.28 2.54
N GLY A 12 1.28 -5.29 1.99
CA GLY A 12 2.75 -5.17 2.08
C GLY A 12 3.56 -6.43 1.76
N ALA A 13 3.05 -7.32 0.90
CA ALA A 13 3.61 -8.66 0.76
C ALA A 13 4.75 -8.66 -0.26
N LEU A 14 5.96 -8.93 0.21
CA LEU A 14 7.08 -9.36 -0.64
C LEU A 14 7.07 -10.89 -0.69
N VAL A 15 6.17 -11.48 -1.50
CA VAL A 15 6.12 -12.93 -1.68
C VAL A 15 6.67 -13.29 -3.05
N ALA A 16 7.87 -13.87 -3.07
CA ALA A 16 8.44 -14.45 -4.27
C ALA A 16 7.90 -15.89 -4.46
N ILE A 17 7.08 -16.12 -5.49
CA ILE A 17 6.63 -17.47 -5.86
C ILE A 17 7.55 -18.02 -6.95
N ALA A 18 8.44 -18.96 -6.59
CA ALA A 18 9.27 -19.68 -7.55
C ALA A 18 8.55 -20.96 -8.04
N GLY A 19 8.36 -21.08 -9.36
CA GLY A 19 7.95 -22.32 -10.02
C GLY A 19 9.18 -23.10 -10.48
N CYS A 20 9.37 -24.32 -9.94
CA CYS A 20 10.47 -25.20 -10.33
C CYS A 20 10.30 -25.77 -11.74
N SER A 21 11.35 -25.69 -12.56
CA SER A 21 11.66 -26.65 -13.62
C SER A 21 13.17 -26.65 -13.84
N GLY A 22 13.82 -27.78 -13.55
CA GLY A 22 15.26 -27.99 -13.71
C GLY A 22 15.67 -28.37 -15.14
N ASP A 23 16.96 -28.24 -15.44
CA ASP A 23 17.86 -29.38 -15.72
C ASP A 23 19.30 -28.89 -16.01
N ASP A 24 20.24 -29.56 -15.33
CA ASP A 24 21.55 -30.09 -15.70
C ASP A 24 22.66 -29.32 -16.50
N ASP A 25 23.84 -29.46 -15.89
CA ASP A 25 25.12 -29.93 -16.45
C ASP A 25 26.27 -28.98 -16.85
N THR A 26 27.30 -29.03 -16.00
CA THR A 26 28.73 -29.33 -16.26
C THR A 26 29.74 -28.26 -16.76
N ASP A 27 30.76 -28.13 -15.90
CA ASP A 27 32.20 -28.33 -16.13
C ASP A 27 33.20 -27.15 -16.20
N THR A 28 34.04 -27.16 -15.15
CA THR A 28 35.50 -26.94 -15.04
C THR A 28 36.26 -26.05 -16.04
N ALA A 29 37.06 -25.11 -15.49
CA ALA A 29 38.53 -25.28 -15.38
C ALA A 29 39.25 -23.96 -14.96
N THR A 30 40.09 -24.06 -13.92
CA THR A 30 41.12 -23.08 -13.52
C THR A 30 42.47 -23.44 -14.13
N PRO A 31 43.36 -22.46 -14.38
CA PRO A 31 44.77 -22.74 -14.14
C PRO A 31 45.55 -21.61 -13.43
N THR A 32 46.10 -22.00 -12.28
CA THR A 32 47.44 -21.85 -11.68
C THR A 32 48.45 -20.80 -12.20
N ALA A 33 49.03 -20.12 -11.21
CA ALA A 33 50.09 -19.12 -11.22
C ALA A 33 51.54 -19.66 -11.40
N THR A 34 52.51 -18.75 -11.57
CA THR A 34 53.96 -18.98 -11.40
C THR A 34 54.64 -17.69 -10.87
N PRO A 35 55.68 -17.76 -10.01
CA PRO A 35 56.05 -16.71 -9.05
C PRO A 35 57.39 -15.99 -9.34
N MET A 36 57.64 -14.83 -8.71
CA MET A 36 58.94 -14.21 -8.37
C MET A 36 58.71 -12.97 -7.44
N PRO A 37 59.71 -12.35 -6.80
CA PRO A 37 60.64 -12.82 -5.77
C PRO A 37 60.53 -11.99 -4.44
N GLU A 38 61.19 -12.46 -3.38
CA GLU A 38 61.18 -11.89 -2.02
C GLU A 38 61.99 -10.59 -1.85
N THR A 39 61.47 -9.60 -1.09
CA THR A 39 62.21 -8.69 -0.19
C THR A 39 61.20 -7.91 0.71
N PRO A 40 61.65 -7.20 1.77
CA PRO A 40 61.91 -7.63 3.13
C PRO A 40 60.73 -7.39 4.10
N THR A 41 60.81 -8.02 5.27
CA THR A 41 59.88 -7.94 6.41
C THR A 41 59.63 -6.50 6.91
N PRO A 42 58.36 -6.05 7.00
CA PRO A 42 57.96 -4.97 7.89
C PRO A 42 57.49 -5.52 9.24
N GLU A 43 57.80 -4.79 10.30
CA GLU A 43 57.48 -5.06 11.70
C GLU A 43 55.98 -5.31 11.93
N THR A 44 55.68 -6.27 12.80
CA THR A 44 54.35 -6.65 13.27
C THR A 44 53.57 -5.43 13.80
N PRO A 45 52.46 -5.02 13.16
CA PRO A 45 51.44 -4.23 13.85
C PRO A 45 50.75 -5.16 14.85
N ALA A 46 50.52 -4.66 16.06
CA ALA A 46 49.75 -5.36 17.08
C ALA A 46 48.43 -5.86 16.49
N GLU A 47 48.07 -7.11 16.78
CA GLU A 47 46.80 -7.72 16.43
C GLU A 47 45.66 -6.83 16.95
N THR A 48 45.02 -6.10 16.03
CA THR A 48 43.64 -5.68 16.20
C THR A 48 42.82 -6.97 16.26
N PRO A 49 41.95 -7.18 17.26
CA PRO A 49 41.10 -8.36 17.26
C PRO A 49 40.27 -8.35 15.98
N THR A 50 40.42 -9.42 15.20
CA THR A 50 39.49 -9.81 14.15
C THR A 50 38.08 -9.76 14.75
N PRO A 51 37.08 -9.13 14.09
CA PRO A 51 35.70 -9.28 14.52
C PRO A 51 35.39 -10.79 14.50
N GLU A 52 34.85 -11.33 15.59
CA GLU A 52 34.28 -12.67 15.55
C GLU A 52 33.24 -12.67 14.42
N GLU A 53 33.43 -13.56 13.43
CA GLU A 53 32.35 -13.95 12.52
C GLU A 53 31.24 -14.48 13.43
N GLY A 54 30.17 -13.71 13.62
CA GLY A 54 29.01 -14.17 14.36
C GLY A 54 28.51 -15.45 13.73
N GLU A 55 28.40 -16.52 14.52
CA GLU A 55 27.74 -17.74 14.09
C GLU A 55 26.34 -17.35 13.57
N GLY A 56 26.00 -17.80 12.36
CA GLY A 56 24.69 -17.56 11.78
C GLY A 56 23.57 -18.15 12.65
N PRO A 57 22.30 -17.78 12.41
CA PRO A 57 21.20 -18.27 13.24
C PRO A 57 21.15 -19.81 13.25
N GLU A 58 20.92 -20.40 14.42
CA GLU A 58 20.77 -21.85 14.60
C GLU A 58 19.31 -22.29 14.52
N THR A 59 18.36 -21.35 14.64
CA THR A 59 16.92 -21.61 14.59
C THR A 59 16.17 -20.62 13.71
N THR A 60 14.98 -21.02 13.27
CA THR A 60 14.01 -20.16 12.56
C THR A 60 13.66 -18.91 13.36
N VAL A 61 13.40 -19.06 14.67
CA VAL A 61 13.07 -17.95 15.57
C VAL A 61 14.24 -16.98 15.69
N GLU A 62 15.46 -17.47 15.91
CA GLU A 62 16.66 -16.63 16.00
C GLU A 62 16.93 -15.85 14.70
N ALA A 63 16.71 -16.49 13.54
CA ALA A 63 16.82 -15.80 12.25
C ALA A 63 15.85 -14.62 12.13
N VAL A 64 14.63 -14.77 12.66
CA VAL A 64 13.61 -13.71 12.68
C VAL A 64 13.92 -12.64 13.71
N GLU A 65 14.36 -13.00 14.91
CA GLU A 65 14.76 -12.03 15.94
C GLU A 65 15.90 -11.13 15.46
N LEU A 66 16.90 -11.71 14.78
CA LEU A 66 18.00 -10.96 14.17
C LEU A 66 17.52 -10.03 13.04
N LEU A 67 16.58 -10.51 12.20
CA LEU A 67 15.96 -9.67 11.18
C LEU A 67 15.24 -8.47 11.81
N VAL A 68 14.45 -8.72 12.86
CA VAL A 68 13.71 -7.67 13.58
C VAL A 68 14.67 -6.70 14.27
N GLU A 69 15.76 -7.19 14.88
CA GLU A 69 16.78 -6.35 15.51
C GLU A 69 17.43 -5.39 14.51
N ASP A 70 17.87 -5.90 13.36
CA ASP A 70 18.47 -5.08 12.30
C ASP A 70 17.46 -4.05 11.77
N THR A 71 16.20 -4.47 11.58
CA THR A 71 15.11 -3.60 11.11
C THR A 71 14.78 -2.50 12.13
N ALA A 72 14.67 -2.85 13.41
CA ALA A 72 14.36 -1.92 14.51
C ALA A 72 15.49 -0.90 14.75
N ALA A 73 16.73 -1.28 14.46
CA ALA A 73 17.89 -0.40 14.52
C ALA A 73 18.08 0.46 13.25
N GLY A 74 17.18 0.35 12.27
CA GLY A 74 17.28 1.08 11.00
C GLY A 74 18.34 0.52 10.04
N ARG A 75 18.92 -0.66 10.32
CA ARG A 75 19.93 -1.33 9.51
C ARG A 75 19.29 -2.17 8.41
N PHE A 76 18.41 -1.56 7.60
CA PHE A 76 17.62 -2.27 6.59
C PHE A 76 18.50 -2.94 5.52
N GLY A 77 19.70 -2.42 5.24
CA GLY A 77 20.66 -3.06 4.34
C GLY A 77 21.12 -4.42 4.87
N GLU A 78 21.56 -4.46 6.12
CA GLU A 78 22.00 -5.68 6.82
C GLU A 78 20.84 -6.67 6.98
N ALA A 79 19.66 -6.17 7.38
CA ALA A 79 18.44 -6.97 7.44
C ALA A 79 18.13 -7.64 6.07
N PHE A 80 18.36 -6.91 4.97
CA PHE A 80 18.10 -7.41 3.62
C PHE A 80 19.14 -8.40 3.10
N GLU A 81 20.36 -8.41 3.65
CA GLU A 81 21.37 -9.45 3.33
C GLU A 81 20.91 -10.84 3.77
N ARG A 82 20.00 -10.92 4.76
CA ARG A 82 19.37 -12.17 5.22
C ARG A 82 18.35 -12.74 4.23
N PHE A 83 17.94 -11.96 3.21
CA PHE A 83 16.98 -12.41 2.21
C PHE A 83 17.64 -13.35 1.20
N GLY A 84 16.92 -14.38 0.79
CA GLY A 84 17.38 -15.28 -0.26
C GLY A 84 17.56 -14.57 -1.62
N PRO A 85 18.40 -15.09 -2.53
CA PRO A 85 18.73 -14.43 -3.79
C PRO A 85 17.53 -14.05 -4.66
N THR A 86 16.47 -14.86 -4.63
CA THR A 86 15.23 -14.59 -5.36
C THR A 86 14.49 -13.38 -4.78
N ALA A 87 14.37 -13.29 -3.46
CA ALA A 87 13.70 -12.18 -2.80
C ALA A 87 14.51 -10.88 -2.94
N GLN A 88 15.85 -10.97 -2.89
CA GLN A 88 16.72 -9.83 -3.15
C GLN A 88 16.57 -9.24 -4.57
N GLN A 89 16.26 -10.06 -5.58
CA GLN A 89 16.02 -9.61 -6.95
C GLN A 89 14.65 -8.95 -7.16
N GLN A 90 13.66 -9.30 -6.35
CA GLN A 90 12.28 -8.85 -6.48
C GLN A 90 11.95 -7.68 -5.55
N SER A 91 12.86 -7.34 -4.64
CA SER A 91 12.63 -6.38 -3.58
C SER A 91 13.82 -5.44 -3.37
N SER A 92 13.75 -4.62 -2.33
CA SER A 92 14.84 -3.76 -1.88
C SER A 92 14.76 -3.55 -0.36
N PRO A 93 15.87 -3.13 0.28
CA PRO A 93 15.85 -2.70 1.68
C PRO A 93 14.76 -1.66 1.96
N GLY A 94 14.51 -0.73 1.03
CA GLY A 94 13.47 0.30 1.17
C GLY A 94 12.04 -0.25 1.19
N ALA A 95 11.80 -1.45 0.64
CA ALA A 95 10.50 -2.09 0.76
C ALA A 95 10.27 -2.67 2.16
N LEU A 96 11.32 -3.24 2.79
CA LEU A 96 11.29 -3.67 4.18
C LEU A 96 11.14 -2.47 5.13
N GLU A 97 11.85 -1.38 4.85
CA GLU A 97 11.69 -0.11 5.56
C GLU A 97 10.26 0.42 5.48
N ALA A 98 9.64 0.42 4.29
CA ALA A 98 8.25 0.87 4.13
C ALA A 98 7.27 0.06 4.98
N VAL A 99 7.49 -1.26 5.10
CA VAL A 99 6.70 -2.13 6.00
C VAL A 99 6.89 -1.73 7.46
N TRP A 100 8.14 -1.53 7.89
CA TRP A 100 8.47 -1.10 9.26
C TRP A 100 7.88 0.28 9.60
N LEU A 101 7.97 1.22 8.65
CA LEU A 101 7.44 2.57 8.78
C LEU A 101 5.92 2.56 8.89
N ALA A 102 5.26 1.66 8.17
CA ALA A 102 3.82 1.52 8.23
C ALA A 102 3.35 0.98 9.59
N MET A 103 4.03 -0.02 10.17
CA MET A 103 3.76 -0.51 11.52
C MET A 103 4.01 0.58 12.58
N THR A 104 5.15 1.28 12.53
CA THR A 104 5.44 2.37 13.48
C THR A 104 4.47 3.56 13.36
N ASN A 105 3.97 3.86 12.16
CA ASN A 105 2.95 4.89 11.97
C ASN A 105 1.61 4.54 12.63
N VAL A 106 1.25 3.25 12.70
CA VAL A 106 0.01 2.77 13.32
C VAL A 106 0.21 2.50 14.82
N GLY A 107 1.26 1.76 15.18
CA GLY A 107 1.56 1.32 16.54
C GLY A 107 2.38 2.30 17.38
N GLY A 108 3.09 3.26 16.78
CA GLY A 108 3.97 4.20 17.52
C GLY A 108 5.40 3.68 17.64
N ALA A 109 6.09 4.02 18.73
CA ALA A 109 7.46 3.56 18.95
C ALA A 109 7.51 2.04 19.21
N PHE A 110 8.47 1.35 18.59
CA PHE A 110 8.72 -0.08 18.82
C PHE A 110 9.26 -0.32 20.23
N GLU A 111 8.70 -1.31 20.93
CA GLU A 111 9.04 -1.65 22.31
C GLU A 111 9.78 -2.99 22.44
N GLY A 112 9.59 -3.91 21.49
CA GLY A 112 10.28 -5.20 21.45
C GLY A 112 9.47 -6.33 20.80
N VAL A 113 10.06 -7.52 20.72
CA VAL A 113 9.33 -8.74 20.34
C VAL A 113 8.59 -9.25 21.60
N VAL A 114 7.27 -9.40 21.50
CA VAL A 114 6.37 -9.82 22.58
C VAL A 114 6.21 -11.34 22.61
N ASP A 115 6.05 -11.95 21.44
CA ASP A 115 5.85 -13.40 21.27
C ASP A 115 6.34 -13.85 19.89
N THR A 116 6.64 -15.14 19.77
CA THR A 116 7.02 -15.77 18.50
C THR A 116 6.33 -17.12 18.35
N ALA A 117 5.68 -17.36 17.22
CA ALA A 117 5.04 -18.63 16.92
C ALA A 117 5.54 -19.21 15.59
N GLU A 118 6.08 -20.42 15.63
CA GLU A 118 6.44 -21.16 14.42
C GLU A 118 5.18 -21.68 13.71
N THR A 119 5.18 -21.58 12.38
CA THR A 119 4.09 -21.99 11.50
C THR A 119 4.64 -22.43 10.14
N THR A 120 3.75 -22.73 9.20
CA THR A 120 4.12 -23.09 7.82
C THR A 120 3.16 -22.41 6.86
N GLN A 121 3.69 -21.77 5.82
CA GLN A 121 2.87 -21.14 4.78
C GLN A 121 3.44 -21.43 3.40
N SER A 122 2.58 -21.85 2.48
CA SER A 122 2.95 -22.15 1.09
C SER A 122 4.10 -23.15 0.93
N GLY A 123 4.33 -24.01 1.92
CA GLY A 123 5.41 -25.01 1.93
C GLY A 123 6.74 -24.51 2.49
N PHE A 124 6.81 -23.28 3.00
CA PHE A 124 7.96 -22.72 3.72
C PHE A 124 7.73 -22.75 5.22
N ASP A 125 8.80 -22.96 5.99
CA ASP A 125 8.80 -22.68 7.43
C ASP A 125 8.59 -21.18 7.63
N ALA A 126 7.87 -20.83 8.69
CA ALA A 126 7.52 -19.46 8.96
C ALA A 126 7.52 -19.18 10.46
N VAL A 127 7.79 -17.94 10.83
CA VAL A 127 7.63 -17.45 12.19
C VAL A 127 6.76 -16.21 12.17
N ASP A 128 5.71 -16.23 12.98
CA ASP A 128 4.93 -15.06 13.33
C ASP A 128 5.57 -14.40 14.55
N ALA A 129 6.22 -13.26 14.35
CA ALA A 129 6.76 -12.44 15.43
C ALA A 129 5.75 -11.37 15.81
N THR A 130 5.20 -11.44 17.02
CA THR A 130 4.36 -10.38 17.59
C THR A 130 5.27 -9.28 18.09
N LEU A 131 5.22 -8.14 17.43
CA LEU A 131 6.02 -6.95 17.66
C LEU A 131 5.20 -5.95 18.48
N GLY A 132 5.66 -5.60 19.67
CA GLY A 132 5.02 -4.63 20.55
C GLY A 132 5.37 -3.19 20.16
N PHE A 133 4.36 -2.34 20.09
CA PHE A 133 4.52 -0.89 19.93
C PHE A 133 3.64 -0.13 20.94
N GLU A 134 3.97 1.14 21.19
CA GLU A 134 3.34 2.00 22.21
C GLU A 134 1.78 1.98 22.22
N ARG A 135 1.14 1.82 21.06
CA ARG A 135 -0.32 1.88 20.88
C ARG A 135 -0.98 0.56 20.50
N SER A 136 -0.26 -0.35 19.86
CA SER A 136 -0.77 -1.63 19.37
C SER A 136 0.35 -2.59 19.04
N ASP A 137 0.06 -3.89 19.11
CA ASP A 137 0.97 -4.92 18.64
C ASP A 137 0.72 -5.19 17.14
N HIS A 138 1.76 -5.60 16.43
CA HIS A 138 1.70 -6.02 15.02
C HIS A 138 2.37 -7.38 14.85
N VAL A 139 1.83 -8.26 14.02
CA VAL A 139 2.39 -9.57 13.73
C VAL A 139 3.16 -9.51 12.42
N LEU A 140 4.47 -9.69 12.48
CA LEU A 140 5.33 -9.84 11.31
C LEU A 140 5.53 -11.33 11.01
N ARG A 141 4.95 -11.82 9.91
CA ARG A 141 5.25 -13.15 9.41
C ARG A 141 6.47 -13.13 8.51
N VAL A 142 7.45 -13.96 8.84
CA VAL A 142 8.66 -14.16 8.03
C VAL A 142 8.67 -15.58 7.49
N LEU A 143 8.76 -15.72 6.17
CA LEU A 143 8.89 -16.99 5.47
C LEU A 143 10.37 -17.31 5.29
N LEU A 144 10.78 -18.51 5.67
CA LEU A 144 12.18 -18.95 5.66
C LEU A 144 12.34 -20.12 4.70
N GLY A 145 13.42 -20.07 3.92
CA GLY A 145 13.87 -21.13 3.03
C GLY A 145 15.04 -21.91 3.63
N ASP A 146 15.81 -22.55 2.76
CA ASP A 146 17.03 -23.26 3.14
C ASP A 146 18.01 -22.31 3.87
N GLU A 147 18.71 -22.84 4.87
CA GLU A 147 19.71 -22.09 5.65
C GLU A 147 19.17 -20.80 6.28
N PHE A 148 17.87 -20.79 6.61
CA PHE A 148 17.15 -19.66 7.21
C PHE A 148 17.11 -18.39 6.34
N ALA A 149 17.33 -18.53 5.02
CA ALA A 149 17.24 -17.40 4.11
C ALA A 149 15.79 -16.88 4.05
N VAL A 150 15.59 -15.57 4.25
CA VAL A 150 14.27 -14.95 4.21
C VAL A 150 13.74 -14.95 2.78
N VAL A 151 12.61 -15.63 2.57
CA VAL A 151 11.93 -15.73 1.28
C VAL A 151 10.87 -14.64 1.12
N GLY A 152 10.29 -14.20 2.23
CA GLY A 152 9.29 -13.15 2.22
C GLY A 152 8.93 -12.67 3.62
N VAL A 153 8.40 -11.45 3.66
CA VAL A 153 7.90 -10.81 4.87
C VAL A 153 6.50 -10.31 4.58
N VAL A 154 5.57 -10.57 5.49
CA VAL A 154 4.16 -10.17 5.40
C VAL A 154 3.72 -9.67 6.76
N VAL A 155 3.02 -8.54 6.81
CA VAL A 155 2.33 -8.14 8.03
C VAL A 155 1.06 -8.97 8.15
N ASN A 156 0.99 -9.82 9.16
CA ASN A 156 -0.07 -10.80 9.40
C ASN A 156 -0.95 -10.39 10.59
N ASP A 157 -1.23 -9.10 10.70
CA ASP A 157 -2.18 -8.59 11.68
C ASP A 157 -3.58 -9.13 11.40
N GLU A 158 -4.27 -9.54 12.46
CA GLU A 158 -5.70 -9.82 12.37
C GLU A 158 -6.50 -8.53 12.49
N TYR A 159 -7.54 -8.39 11.68
CA TYR A 159 -8.44 -7.24 11.79
C TYR A 159 -9.21 -7.27 13.10
N GLU A 160 -9.05 -6.21 13.89
CA GLU A 160 -9.85 -5.96 15.09
C GLU A 160 -10.86 -4.84 14.84
N ARG A 161 -12.15 -5.16 15.03
CA ARG A 161 -13.22 -4.17 14.91
C ARG A 161 -13.06 -3.07 15.96
N PRO A 162 -13.14 -1.78 15.58
CA PRO A 162 -12.99 -0.68 16.55
C PRO A 162 -14.07 -0.69 17.64
N ALA A 163 -13.66 -0.39 18.88
CA ALA A 163 -14.54 -0.41 20.06
C ALA A 163 -15.73 0.58 20.01
N TYR A 164 -15.70 1.57 19.11
CA TYR A 164 -16.80 2.52 18.93
C TYR A 164 -17.93 1.98 18.04
N VAL A 165 -17.75 0.82 17.42
CA VAL A 165 -18.76 0.20 16.55
C VAL A 165 -19.82 -0.50 17.38
N ASP A 166 -21.07 -0.09 17.21
CA ASP A 166 -22.25 -0.80 17.70
C ASP A 166 -22.82 -1.66 16.56
N THR A 167 -22.63 -2.97 16.66
CA THR A 167 -23.00 -3.94 15.63
C THR A 167 -24.49 -4.27 15.62
N ASP A 168 -25.20 -3.96 16.70
CA ASP A 168 -26.66 -4.18 16.78
C ASP A 168 -27.42 -3.01 16.14
N ALA A 169 -26.73 -1.92 15.80
CA ALA A 169 -27.30 -0.69 15.25
C ALA A 169 -27.41 -0.66 13.72
N PHE A 170 -26.88 -1.66 13.01
CA PHE A 170 -26.92 -1.72 11.54
C PHE A 170 -26.93 -3.16 11.01
N SER A 171 -27.30 -3.31 9.75
CA SER A 171 -27.10 -4.53 8.94
C SER A 171 -26.20 -4.25 7.75
N GLU A 172 -25.54 -5.30 7.25
CA GLU A 172 -24.73 -5.25 6.03
C GLU A 172 -25.35 -6.13 4.94
N GLU A 173 -25.40 -5.60 3.72
CA GLU A 173 -25.80 -6.32 2.52
C GLU A 173 -24.64 -6.31 1.51
N GLU A 174 -24.20 -7.49 1.09
CA GLU A 174 -23.29 -7.61 -0.05
C GLU A 174 -24.08 -7.48 -1.36
N ILE A 175 -23.62 -6.58 -2.21
CA ILE A 175 -24.22 -6.27 -3.50
C ILE A 175 -23.14 -6.25 -4.59
N THR A 176 -23.56 -6.12 -5.84
CA THR A 176 -22.66 -5.91 -6.97
C THR A 176 -23.02 -4.59 -7.64
N LEU A 177 -22.00 -3.74 -7.87
CA LEU A 177 -22.11 -2.61 -8.79
C LEU A 177 -21.78 -3.10 -10.19
N GLU A 178 -22.71 -2.88 -11.11
CA GLU A 178 -22.57 -3.26 -12.51
C GLU A 178 -22.32 -2.02 -13.37
N THR A 179 -21.28 -2.09 -14.19
CA THR A 179 -20.97 -1.16 -15.26
C THR A 179 -20.91 -1.93 -16.58
N GLU A 180 -20.80 -1.25 -17.72
CA GLU A 180 -20.86 -1.92 -19.03
C GLU A 180 -19.78 -3.00 -19.22
N ASP A 181 -18.63 -2.85 -18.56
CA ASP A 181 -17.43 -3.65 -18.75
C ASP A 181 -16.86 -4.26 -17.45
N CYS A 182 -17.44 -3.94 -16.29
CA CYS A 182 -16.95 -4.41 -15.00
C CYS A 182 -18.06 -4.67 -13.98
N LEU A 183 -17.88 -5.72 -13.18
CA LEU A 183 -18.67 -6.04 -12.00
C LEU A 183 -17.78 -5.83 -10.77
N MET A 184 -18.14 -4.86 -9.92
CA MET A 184 -17.42 -4.57 -8.68
C MET A 184 -18.26 -5.08 -7.51
N GLY A 185 -17.68 -5.88 -6.64
CA GLY A 185 -18.39 -6.24 -5.42
C GLY A 185 -18.46 -5.03 -4.48
N ALA A 186 -19.54 -4.93 -3.72
CA ALA A 186 -19.79 -3.81 -2.83
C ALA A 186 -20.54 -4.26 -1.59
N THR A 187 -20.52 -3.42 -0.57
CA THR A 187 -21.23 -3.63 0.69
C THR A 187 -21.97 -2.35 1.03
N VAL A 188 -23.25 -2.49 1.34
CA VAL A 188 -24.06 -1.42 1.93
C VAL A 188 -24.25 -1.73 3.40
N THR A 189 -23.86 -0.80 4.26
CA THR A 189 -24.09 -0.84 5.70
C THR A 189 -25.25 0.11 6.02
N VAL A 190 -26.37 -0.40 6.54
CA VAL A 190 -27.61 0.36 6.73
C VAL A 190 -28.01 0.35 8.21
N PRO A 191 -28.21 1.52 8.84
CA PRO A 191 -28.73 1.62 10.20
C PRO A 191 -30.08 0.92 10.38
N GLU A 192 -30.26 0.25 11.51
CA GLU A 192 -31.52 -0.40 11.87
C GLU A 192 -32.61 0.62 12.24
N GLY A 193 -33.86 0.32 11.85
CA GLY A 193 -35.06 1.01 12.36
C GLY A 193 -35.24 2.47 11.95
N GLY A 194 -34.60 2.92 10.87
CA GLY A 194 -34.71 4.29 10.34
C GLY A 194 -35.48 4.39 9.01
N ASP A 195 -36.24 5.48 8.86
CA ASP A 195 -36.73 5.98 7.58
C ASP A 195 -36.01 7.31 7.26
N SER A 196 -35.79 7.64 5.98
CA SER A 196 -35.08 8.86 5.56
C SER A 196 -33.65 8.94 6.12
N ILE A 197 -32.90 7.85 5.95
CA ILE A 197 -31.52 7.70 6.39
C ILE A 197 -30.59 8.47 5.44
N PRO A 198 -29.72 9.37 5.93
CA PRO A 198 -28.68 9.99 5.09
C PRO A 198 -27.67 8.95 4.61
N GLY A 199 -27.14 9.12 3.40
CA GLY A 199 -26.23 8.16 2.78
C GLY A 199 -24.84 8.75 2.47
N VAL A 200 -23.80 7.93 2.52
CA VAL A 200 -22.44 8.28 2.05
C VAL A 200 -21.88 7.16 1.18
N VAL A 201 -21.32 7.52 0.02
CA VAL A 201 -20.45 6.62 -0.77
C VAL A 201 -18.99 6.90 -0.45
N LEU A 202 -18.20 5.86 -0.15
CA LEU A 202 -16.75 5.96 0.06
C LEU A 202 -16.00 5.75 -1.25
N VAL A 203 -15.07 6.66 -1.58
CA VAL A 203 -14.30 6.66 -2.83
C VAL A 203 -12.81 6.54 -2.56
N HIS A 204 -12.18 5.53 -3.16
CA HIS A 204 -10.77 5.18 -2.96
C HIS A 204 -9.80 6.27 -3.40
N GLY A 205 -8.63 6.24 -2.77
CA GLY A 205 -7.47 6.98 -3.24
C GLY A 205 -6.80 6.35 -4.45
N SER A 206 -5.59 6.82 -4.71
CA SER A 206 -4.75 6.23 -5.74
C SER A 206 -4.30 4.83 -5.30
N ASP A 207 -4.46 3.85 -6.18
CA ASP A 207 -4.03 2.47 -5.93
C ASP A 207 -3.24 1.97 -7.15
N PRO A 208 -1.91 2.16 -7.16
CA PRO A 208 -1.05 1.76 -8.27
C PRO A 208 -0.89 0.24 -8.35
N ALA A 209 -1.10 -0.47 -7.24
CA ALA A 209 -0.98 -1.92 -7.15
C ALA A 209 -2.23 -2.67 -7.64
N GLY A 210 -3.36 -1.97 -7.82
CA GLY A 210 -4.63 -2.59 -8.20
C GLY A 210 -5.21 -3.48 -7.09
N ALA A 211 -4.89 -3.17 -5.83
CA ALA A 211 -5.23 -4.00 -4.68
C ALA A 211 -6.35 -3.43 -3.81
N ALA A 212 -6.88 -2.23 -4.14
CA ALA A 212 -7.86 -1.55 -3.31
C ALA A 212 -9.25 -2.19 -3.39
N ASP A 213 -9.54 -3.07 -2.43
CA ASP A 213 -10.87 -3.64 -2.22
C ASP A 213 -11.84 -2.66 -1.53
N ARG A 214 -13.09 -3.09 -1.33
CA ARG A 214 -14.12 -2.28 -0.66
C ARG A 214 -13.85 -1.96 0.79
N ASN A 215 -12.99 -2.71 1.47
CA ASN A 215 -12.66 -2.49 2.88
C ASN A 215 -11.44 -1.56 3.05
N LEU A 216 -10.70 -1.33 1.96
CA LEU A 216 -9.41 -0.64 1.95
C LEU A 216 -8.49 -1.26 3.02
N GLU A 217 -8.29 -2.57 2.89
CA GLU A 217 -7.46 -3.33 3.83
C GLU A 217 -5.99 -2.89 3.74
N THR A 218 -5.42 -2.52 4.88
CA THR A 218 -4.01 -2.13 5.02
C THR A 218 -3.56 -2.47 6.44
N ILE A 219 -2.61 -3.39 6.58
CA ILE A 219 -1.90 -3.72 7.84
C ILE A 219 -2.86 -3.79 9.04
N GLY A 220 -3.64 -4.89 9.10
CA GLY A 220 -4.60 -5.13 10.19
C GLY A 220 -5.79 -4.17 10.25
N SER A 221 -5.83 -3.14 9.40
CA SER A 221 -6.89 -2.13 9.39
C SER A 221 -7.77 -2.30 8.15
N GLN A 222 -9.07 -2.07 8.31
CA GLN A 222 -10.02 -2.05 7.20
C GLN A 222 -10.71 -0.68 7.17
N VAL A 223 -9.96 0.34 6.72
CA VAL A 223 -10.31 1.75 6.92
C VAL A 223 -11.72 2.10 6.41
N PHE A 224 -12.12 1.59 5.26
CA PHE A 224 -13.45 1.87 4.71
C PHE A 224 -14.56 1.09 5.44
N ARG A 225 -14.24 -0.09 5.95
CA ARG A 225 -15.16 -0.82 6.83
C ARG A 225 -15.33 -0.09 8.16
N ASP A 226 -14.24 0.35 8.77
CA ASP A 226 -14.26 1.09 10.04
C ASP A 226 -15.08 2.37 9.97
N LEU A 227 -14.95 3.10 8.85
CA LEU A 227 -15.77 4.28 8.56
C LEU A 227 -17.23 3.90 8.34
N ALA A 228 -17.50 2.87 7.55
CA ALA A 228 -18.86 2.43 7.27
C ALA A 228 -19.60 1.98 8.53
N GLU A 229 -19.02 1.06 9.30
CA GLU A 229 -19.60 0.56 10.54
C GLU A 229 -19.74 1.70 11.57
N GLY A 230 -18.72 2.54 11.75
CA GLY A 230 -18.76 3.66 12.69
C GLY A 230 -19.75 4.78 12.35
N LEU A 231 -20.01 5.02 11.06
CA LEU A 231 -21.03 5.97 10.59
C LEU A 231 -22.43 5.36 10.67
N SER A 232 -22.58 4.07 10.37
CA SER A 232 -23.86 3.37 10.47
C SER A 232 -24.31 3.16 11.90
N SER A 233 -23.40 2.91 12.85
CA SER A 233 -23.71 2.99 14.29
C SER A 233 -24.20 4.38 14.73
N ARG A 234 -24.04 5.42 13.90
CA ARG A 234 -24.50 6.80 14.13
C ARG A 234 -25.63 7.23 13.18
N GLY A 235 -26.29 6.29 12.51
CA GLY A 235 -27.48 6.57 11.70
C GLY A 235 -27.21 7.06 10.29
N VAL A 236 -26.07 6.72 9.69
CA VAL A 236 -25.73 7.02 8.29
C VAL A 236 -25.55 5.73 7.50
N ALA A 237 -26.26 5.58 6.38
CA ALA A 237 -26.05 4.47 5.46
C ALA A 237 -24.74 4.68 4.68
N VAL A 238 -23.93 3.64 4.54
CA VAL A 238 -22.64 3.74 3.85
C VAL A 238 -22.53 2.67 2.78
N LEU A 239 -22.13 3.07 1.56
CA LEU A 239 -21.78 2.14 0.49
C LEU A 239 -20.29 2.22 0.22
N ARG A 240 -19.64 1.05 0.33
CA ARG A 240 -18.24 0.82 -0.04
C ARG A 240 -18.17 -0.22 -1.16
N TYR A 241 -17.25 -0.07 -2.11
CA TYR A 241 -17.17 -0.92 -3.30
C TYR A 241 -15.74 -1.28 -3.66
N ASP A 242 -15.51 -2.38 -4.36
CA ASP A 242 -14.18 -2.73 -4.84
C ASP A 242 -13.79 -1.74 -5.92
N ARG A 243 -12.57 -1.20 -5.87
CA ARG A 243 -12.10 -0.35 -6.97
C ARG A 243 -12.07 -1.17 -8.25
N ARG A 244 -12.44 -0.56 -9.39
CA ARG A 244 -12.40 -1.23 -10.70
C ARG A 244 -11.08 -1.90 -11.03
N THR A 245 -9.96 -1.27 -10.69
CA THR A 245 -8.61 -1.83 -10.92
C THR A 245 -8.34 -3.10 -10.13
N HIS A 246 -9.04 -3.28 -9.00
CA HIS A 246 -9.01 -4.48 -8.19
C HIS A 246 -10.00 -5.54 -8.68
N ALA A 247 -11.27 -5.17 -8.90
CA ALA A 247 -12.31 -6.10 -9.32
C ALA A 247 -12.12 -6.63 -10.75
N CYS A 248 -11.63 -5.77 -11.65
CA CYS A 248 -11.49 -6.01 -13.07
C CYS A 248 -10.10 -5.57 -13.56
N PRO A 249 -9.02 -6.29 -13.19
CA PRO A 249 -7.68 -5.90 -13.57
C PRO A 249 -7.54 -5.87 -15.10
N ASN A 250 -6.95 -4.80 -15.62
CA ASN A 250 -6.79 -4.52 -17.05
C ASN A 250 -8.09 -4.25 -17.84
N SER A 251 -9.21 -3.93 -17.16
CA SER A 251 -10.43 -3.50 -17.87
C SER A 251 -10.30 -2.13 -18.53
N VAL A 252 -9.45 -1.26 -18.00
CA VAL A 252 -9.17 0.07 -18.55
C VAL A 252 -7.83 0.03 -19.26
N ALA A 253 -7.81 0.40 -20.55
CA ALA A 253 -6.56 0.55 -21.29
C ALA A 253 -5.71 1.68 -20.70
N LEU A 254 -4.38 1.59 -20.82
CA LEU A 254 -3.46 2.59 -20.25
C LEU A 254 -3.77 4.01 -20.76
N SER A 255 -4.05 4.16 -22.07
CA SER A 255 -4.46 5.42 -22.69
C SER A 255 -5.83 5.93 -22.25
N GLU A 256 -6.66 5.10 -21.62
CA GLU A 256 -7.99 5.45 -21.13
C GLU A 256 -8.03 5.59 -19.60
N TYR A 257 -6.91 5.37 -18.90
CA TYR A 257 -6.80 5.43 -17.45
C TYR A 257 -6.78 6.90 -16.99
N THR A 258 -7.96 7.46 -16.74
CA THR A 258 -8.17 8.87 -16.39
C THR A 258 -8.87 8.97 -15.04
N LEU A 259 -8.94 10.18 -14.46
CA LEU A 259 -9.71 10.41 -13.24
C LEU A 259 -11.17 9.95 -13.37
N ASP A 260 -11.76 10.11 -14.56
CA ASP A 260 -13.14 9.70 -14.79
C ASP A 260 -13.29 8.18 -14.78
N SER A 261 -12.50 7.48 -15.61
CA SER A 261 -12.66 6.04 -15.82
C SER A 261 -12.27 5.17 -14.62
N VAL A 262 -11.40 5.66 -13.74
CA VAL A 262 -10.91 4.88 -12.58
C VAL A 262 -11.44 5.35 -11.23
N SER A 263 -12.28 6.39 -11.20
CA SER A 263 -12.81 6.95 -9.96
C SER A 263 -14.20 7.56 -10.12
N VAL A 264 -14.36 8.60 -10.94
CA VAL A 264 -15.61 9.39 -10.98
C VAL A 264 -16.79 8.58 -11.50
N ASP A 265 -16.63 7.83 -12.59
CA ASP A 265 -17.72 7.08 -13.21
C ASP A 265 -18.26 5.99 -12.28
N ASP A 266 -17.38 5.26 -11.61
CA ASP A 266 -17.74 4.22 -10.64
C ASP A 266 -18.42 4.82 -9.41
N ALA A 267 -17.96 5.99 -8.93
CA ALA A 267 -18.58 6.69 -7.82
C ALA A 267 -20.02 7.14 -8.15
N LEU A 268 -20.28 7.59 -9.39
CA LEU A 268 -21.63 7.97 -9.83
C LEU A 268 -22.58 6.76 -9.86
N VAL A 269 -22.08 5.59 -10.29
CA VAL A 269 -22.85 4.33 -10.25
C VAL A 269 -23.15 3.93 -8.81
N ALA A 270 -22.15 4.00 -7.92
CA ALA A 270 -22.31 3.74 -6.50
C ALA A 270 -23.34 4.68 -5.84
N LEU A 271 -23.31 5.99 -6.17
CA LEU A 271 -24.29 6.97 -5.69
C LEU A 271 -25.71 6.64 -6.15
N GLY A 272 -25.88 6.26 -7.42
CA GLY A 272 -27.15 5.79 -7.96
C GLY A 272 -27.68 4.55 -7.23
N ARG A 273 -26.78 3.60 -6.90
CA ARG A 273 -27.14 2.41 -6.14
C ARG A 273 -27.51 2.71 -4.69
N LEU A 274 -26.77 3.59 -4.00
CA LEU A 274 -27.08 3.95 -2.61
C LEU A 274 -28.44 4.65 -2.49
N ARG A 275 -28.78 5.53 -3.45
CA ARG A 275 -30.10 6.18 -3.52
C ARG A 275 -31.27 5.20 -3.69
N SER A 276 -31.02 3.98 -4.19
CA SER A 276 -32.05 2.95 -4.38
C SER A 276 -32.12 1.93 -3.23
N VAL A 277 -31.32 2.10 -2.18
CA VAL A 277 -31.38 1.28 -0.97
C VAL A 277 -32.61 1.68 -0.15
N ASP A 278 -33.40 0.70 0.28
CA ASP A 278 -34.59 0.94 1.08
C ASP A 278 -34.24 1.70 2.37
N GLY A 279 -35.05 2.70 2.71
CA GLY A 279 -34.85 3.56 3.89
C GLY A 279 -33.88 4.73 3.66
N VAL A 280 -33.02 4.70 2.64
CA VAL A 280 -32.12 5.81 2.31
C VAL A 280 -32.88 6.99 1.70
N ASP A 281 -32.62 8.19 2.20
CA ASP A 281 -33.13 9.43 1.63
C ASP A 281 -32.23 9.88 0.46
N ALA A 282 -32.76 9.79 -0.76
CA ALA A 282 -32.03 10.12 -1.98
C ALA A 282 -31.55 11.59 -2.04
N ASP A 283 -32.24 12.50 -1.35
CA ASP A 283 -31.88 13.93 -1.28
C ASP A 283 -30.83 14.22 -0.20
N ARG A 284 -30.46 13.22 0.62
CA ARG A 284 -29.46 13.31 1.69
C ARG A 284 -28.28 12.39 1.47
N VAL A 285 -27.93 12.16 0.21
CA VAL A 285 -26.74 11.38 -0.19
C VAL A 285 -25.55 12.29 -0.41
N SER A 286 -24.41 11.93 0.18
CA SER A 286 -23.12 12.60 0.05
C SER A 286 -22.06 11.64 -0.47
N VAL A 287 -20.90 12.17 -0.85
CA VAL A 287 -19.72 11.38 -1.22
C VAL A 287 -18.55 11.70 -0.30
N ALA A 288 -17.76 10.71 0.09
CA ALA A 288 -16.55 10.89 0.86
C ALA A 288 -15.37 10.22 0.16
N GLY A 289 -14.37 10.99 -0.24
CA GLY A 289 -13.20 10.50 -0.97
C GLY A 289 -11.92 10.63 -0.14
N HIS A 290 -11.05 9.63 -0.25
CA HIS A 290 -9.69 9.65 0.33
C HIS A 290 -8.65 9.96 -0.75
N SER A 291 -7.66 10.82 -0.46
CA SER A 291 -6.54 11.14 -1.35
C SER A 291 -7.02 11.51 -2.77
N LEU A 292 -6.63 10.77 -3.82
CA LEU A 292 -7.14 10.93 -5.19
C LEU A 292 -8.67 10.96 -5.25
N GLY A 293 -9.34 10.09 -4.49
CA GLY A 293 -10.80 10.07 -4.37
C GLY A 293 -11.34 11.37 -3.77
N GLY A 294 -10.62 11.96 -2.82
CA GLY A 294 -10.94 13.27 -2.24
C GLY A 294 -10.74 14.42 -3.23
N MET A 295 -9.70 14.35 -4.08
CA MET A 295 -9.44 15.32 -5.15
C MET A 295 -10.61 15.40 -6.14
N VAL A 296 -11.22 14.26 -6.48
CA VAL A 296 -12.30 14.20 -7.46
C VAL A 296 -13.70 14.45 -6.88
N VAL A 297 -13.84 14.64 -5.56
CA VAL A 297 -15.14 14.95 -4.93
C VAL A 297 -15.86 16.14 -5.59
N PRO A 298 -15.22 17.28 -5.88
CA PRO A 298 -15.87 18.39 -6.59
C PRO A 298 -16.35 18.00 -8.00
N ARG A 299 -15.59 17.18 -8.73
CA ARG A 299 -15.96 16.68 -10.06
C ARG A 299 -17.15 15.73 -10.00
N ILE A 300 -17.18 14.84 -9.00
CA ILE A 300 -18.33 13.95 -8.74
C ILE A 300 -19.56 14.81 -8.42
N ALA A 301 -19.44 15.78 -7.50
CA ALA A 301 -20.54 16.68 -7.14
C ALA A 301 -21.10 17.45 -8.35
N ARG A 302 -20.22 17.96 -9.22
CA ARG A 302 -20.62 18.65 -10.45
C ARG A 302 -21.37 17.75 -11.43
N ARG A 303 -20.90 16.50 -11.61
CA ARG A 303 -21.49 15.55 -12.57
C ARG A 303 -22.78 14.93 -12.06
N ASP A 304 -22.88 14.69 -10.76
CA ASP A 304 -24.08 14.20 -10.09
C ASP A 304 -25.18 15.28 -10.03
N GLY A 305 -24.82 16.51 -9.64
CA GLY A 305 -25.71 17.66 -9.59
C GLY A 305 -26.75 17.64 -8.47
N GLY A 306 -26.80 16.60 -7.63
CA GLY A 306 -27.79 16.41 -6.57
C GLY A 306 -27.22 15.87 -5.26
N LEU A 307 -25.93 16.06 -5.00
CA LEU A 307 -25.32 15.66 -3.73
C LEU A 307 -25.68 16.64 -2.61
N ALA A 308 -26.03 16.08 -1.45
CA ALA A 308 -26.25 16.84 -0.22
C ALA A 308 -24.94 17.39 0.38
N GLY A 309 -23.80 16.78 0.05
CA GLY A 309 -22.48 17.20 0.50
C GLY A 309 -21.35 16.36 -0.08
N GLY A 310 -20.12 16.85 0.10
CA GLY A 310 -18.90 16.13 -0.22
C GLY A 310 -17.87 16.20 0.92
N VAL A 311 -17.15 15.11 1.16
CA VAL A 311 -16.07 15.04 2.15
C VAL A 311 -14.77 14.67 1.45
N ALA A 312 -13.76 15.52 1.56
CA ALA A 312 -12.45 15.32 0.97
C ALA A 312 -11.42 15.07 2.09
N MET A 313 -10.95 13.82 2.20
CA MET A 313 -10.02 13.35 3.23
C MET A 313 -8.62 13.20 2.65
N ALA A 314 -7.61 13.83 3.26
CA ALA A 314 -6.24 13.83 2.76
C ALA A 314 -6.15 14.22 1.26
N ALA A 315 -7.03 15.13 0.83
CA ALA A 315 -7.20 15.43 -0.58
C ALA A 315 -6.13 16.42 -1.05
N PRO A 316 -5.38 16.09 -2.11
CA PRO A 316 -4.38 16.99 -2.65
C PRO A 316 -5.02 18.24 -3.28
N ALA A 317 -4.56 19.44 -2.90
CA ALA A 317 -4.97 20.71 -3.51
C ALA A 317 -3.86 21.38 -4.36
N ARG A 318 -2.71 20.70 -4.49
CA ARG A 318 -1.57 21.08 -5.33
C ARG A 318 -1.33 20.08 -6.44
N SER A 319 -0.31 20.33 -7.25
CA SER A 319 0.12 19.42 -8.29
C SER A 319 0.37 18.01 -7.74
N PHE A 320 -0.30 17.02 -8.35
CA PHE A 320 -0.26 15.64 -7.89
C PHE A 320 1.12 15.02 -8.01
N TYR A 321 1.89 15.35 -9.06
CA TYR A 321 3.26 14.84 -9.19
C TYR A 321 4.20 15.43 -8.13
N GLU A 322 4.01 16.69 -7.74
CA GLU A 322 4.84 17.30 -6.70
C GLU A 322 4.64 16.62 -5.35
N ILE A 323 3.48 16.03 -5.11
CA ILE A 323 3.26 15.24 -3.89
C ILE A 323 4.17 14.01 -3.92
N PHE A 324 4.23 13.26 -5.03
CA PHE A 324 5.16 12.14 -5.13
C PHE A 324 6.61 12.57 -4.94
N VAL A 325 7.01 13.73 -5.49
CA VAL A 325 8.35 14.30 -5.27
C VAL A 325 8.61 14.49 -3.79
N ASP A 326 7.74 15.20 -3.08
CA ASP A 326 7.90 15.48 -1.65
C ASP A 326 7.88 14.19 -0.82
N GLN A 327 7.05 13.21 -1.18
CA GLN A 327 7.04 11.90 -0.52
C GLN A 327 8.40 11.20 -0.67
N TYR A 328 8.94 11.13 -1.89
CA TYR A 328 10.22 10.48 -2.14
C TYR A 328 11.41 11.27 -1.58
N GLU A 329 11.36 12.61 -1.58
CA GLU A 329 12.36 13.46 -0.93
C GLU A 329 12.32 13.26 0.59
N HIS A 330 11.13 13.20 1.18
CA HIS A 330 10.98 12.91 2.60
C HIS A 330 11.58 11.55 2.95
N LEU A 331 11.21 10.50 2.21
CA LEU A 331 11.79 9.16 2.37
C LEU A 331 13.33 9.17 2.21
N ALA A 332 13.88 10.02 1.33
CA ALA A 332 15.33 10.15 1.15
C ALA A 332 16.06 10.92 2.26
N THR A 333 15.33 11.72 3.05
CA THR A 333 15.89 12.54 4.14
C THR A 333 15.71 11.92 5.53
N VAL A 334 14.86 10.91 5.65
CA VAL A 334 14.60 10.18 6.88
C VAL A 334 15.37 8.86 6.84
N GLY A 335 16.59 8.84 7.37
CA GLY A 335 17.45 7.64 7.45
C GLY A 335 18.94 7.94 7.19
N GLU A 336 19.84 7.20 7.86
CA GLU A 336 21.27 7.20 7.52
C GLU A 336 21.49 6.23 6.34
N PHE A 337 21.34 6.74 5.11
CA PHE A 337 21.56 5.94 3.90
C PHE A 337 23.01 6.02 3.40
N GLU A 338 23.50 4.92 2.80
CA GLU A 338 24.64 4.97 1.89
C GLU A 338 24.26 5.80 0.65
N TRP A 339 24.82 7.01 0.57
CA TRP A 339 24.41 8.09 -0.35
C TRP A 339 24.36 7.69 -1.83
N GLU A 340 25.18 6.76 -2.28
CA GLU A 340 25.32 6.41 -3.71
C GLU A 340 24.12 5.63 -4.27
N ARG A 341 23.50 4.73 -3.47
CA ARG A 341 22.30 3.99 -3.89
C ARG A 341 21.05 4.86 -3.86
N MET A 342 20.97 5.77 -2.89
CA MET A 342 19.90 6.76 -2.80
C MET A 342 20.01 7.83 -3.88
N ALA A 343 21.22 8.30 -4.20
CA ALA A 343 21.45 9.19 -5.34
C ALA A 343 20.97 8.56 -6.65
N SER A 344 21.23 7.27 -6.87
CA SER A 344 20.80 6.56 -8.08
C SER A 344 19.28 6.35 -8.16
N LEU A 345 18.59 6.18 -7.03
CA LEU A 345 17.11 6.15 -6.98
C LEU A 345 16.55 7.54 -7.19
N TYR A 346 17.07 8.54 -6.47
CA TYR A 346 16.69 9.94 -6.57
C TYR A 346 16.84 10.45 -8.01
N GLU A 347 17.95 10.17 -8.68
CA GLU A 347 18.15 10.54 -10.10
C GLU A 347 17.12 9.88 -11.03
N ARG A 348 16.83 8.57 -10.85
CA ARG A 348 15.80 7.87 -11.64
C ARG A 348 14.40 8.44 -11.41
N TRP A 349 14.09 8.81 -10.18
CA TRP A 349 12.82 9.46 -9.85
C TRP A 349 12.78 10.88 -10.42
N ARG A 350 13.86 11.65 -10.28
CA ARG A 350 13.99 13.01 -10.80
C ARG A 350 13.76 13.06 -12.31
N ASP A 351 14.36 12.14 -13.07
CA ASP A 351 14.15 12.09 -14.51
C ASP A 351 12.68 11.78 -14.87
N ARG A 352 12.01 10.88 -14.12
CA ARG A 352 10.57 10.58 -14.31
C ARG A 352 9.67 11.75 -13.91
N ILE A 353 10.00 12.44 -12.82
CA ILE A 353 9.35 13.66 -12.37
C ILE A 353 9.48 14.75 -13.42
N ASP A 354 10.69 14.93 -13.96
CA ASP A 354 10.98 15.94 -14.99
C ASP A 354 10.24 15.63 -16.29
N ARG A 355 10.11 14.35 -16.67
CA ARG A 355 9.23 13.94 -17.76
C ARG A 355 7.79 14.36 -17.50
N ILE A 356 7.26 14.16 -16.29
CA ILE A 356 5.89 14.59 -15.96
C ILE A 356 5.77 16.12 -16.07
N ARG A 357 6.69 16.87 -15.46
CA ARG A 357 6.72 18.35 -15.50
C ARG A 357 6.78 18.91 -16.93
N GLN A 358 7.47 18.22 -17.83
CA GLN A 358 7.64 18.63 -19.21
C GLN A 358 6.53 18.12 -20.15
N GLY A 359 5.62 17.27 -19.65
CA GLY A 359 4.65 16.57 -20.49
C GLY A 359 5.31 15.56 -21.45
N ASP A 360 6.52 15.08 -21.15
CA ASP A 360 7.31 14.17 -21.98
C ASP A 360 6.91 12.70 -21.74
N TYR A 361 5.65 12.40 -22.00
CA TYR A 361 5.06 11.07 -21.92
C TYR A 361 3.87 10.92 -22.87
N SER A 362 3.69 9.71 -23.40
CA SER A 362 2.49 9.30 -24.11
C SER A 362 1.40 8.85 -23.12
N PRO A 363 0.09 8.93 -23.45
CA PRO A 363 -0.97 8.35 -22.63
C PRO A 363 -0.75 6.87 -22.25
N ASP A 364 -0.13 6.09 -23.15
CA ASP A 364 0.19 4.67 -22.93
C ASP A 364 1.49 4.42 -22.14
N ASP A 365 2.28 5.47 -21.84
CA ASP A 365 3.50 5.31 -21.05
C ASP A 365 3.16 5.03 -19.58
N THR A 366 4.00 4.26 -18.89
CA THR A 366 3.97 4.17 -17.43
C THR A 366 5.05 5.06 -16.82
N VAL A 367 4.64 6.08 -16.07
CA VAL A 367 5.54 7.03 -15.38
C VAL A 367 5.17 7.07 -13.90
N LEU A 368 6.17 6.90 -13.02
CA LEU A 368 5.97 6.75 -11.57
C LEU A 368 4.92 5.70 -11.16
N GLY A 369 4.78 4.61 -11.93
CA GLY A 369 3.82 3.55 -11.65
C GLY A 369 2.38 3.82 -12.11
N TYR A 370 2.13 4.97 -12.75
CA TYR A 370 0.81 5.30 -13.31
C TYR A 370 0.86 5.53 -14.82
N PRO A 371 -0.23 5.27 -15.55
CA PRO A 371 -0.32 5.57 -16.97
C PRO A 371 -0.24 7.07 -17.25
N GLY A 372 0.33 7.45 -18.39
CA GLY A 372 0.41 8.82 -18.89
C GLY A 372 -0.94 9.51 -18.96
N ALA A 373 -1.99 8.77 -19.32
CA ALA A 373 -3.36 9.27 -19.36
C ALA A 373 -3.84 9.80 -17.99
N LEU A 374 -3.37 9.22 -16.89
CA LEU A 374 -3.74 9.69 -15.55
C LEU A 374 -3.07 11.03 -15.27
N TRP A 375 -1.77 11.13 -15.58
CA TRP A 375 -1.01 12.37 -15.38
C TRP A 375 -1.61 13.52 -16.17
N GLN A 376 -1.95 13.28 -17.45
CA GLN A 376 -2.66 14.25 -18.26
C GLN A 376 -4.02 14.62 -17.66
N SER A 377 -4.83 13.64 -17.28
CA SER A 377 -6.16 13.87 -16.72
C SER A 377 -6.13 14.65 -15.40
N VAL A 378 -5.06 14.52 -14.62
CA VAL A 378 -4.87 15.24 -13.36
C VAL A 378 -4.40 16.67 -13.62
N ASP A 379 -3.45 16.88 -14.54
CA ASP A 379 -2.94 18.21 -14.90
C ASP A 379 -4.03 19.10 -15.52
N GLU A 380 -4.94 18.50 -16.28
CA GLU A 380 -6.09 19.19 -16.89
C GLU A 380 -7.21 19.55 -15.89
N TYR A 381 -7.15 19.07 -14.64
CA TYR A 381 -8.23 19.20 -13.66
C TYR A 381 -7.88 20.13 -12.50
N ASP A 382 -8.46 21.34 -12.50
CA ASP A 382 -8.40 22.27 -11.37
C ASP A 382 -9.56 21.99 -10.38
N GLN A 383 -9.30 21.11 -9.42
CA GLN A 383 -10.25 20.72 -8.38
C GLN A 383 -10.71 21.89 -7.49
N VAL A 384 -9.86 22.91 -7.30
CA VAL A 384 -10.17 24.07 -6.46
C VAL A 384 -11.13 25.01 -7.19
N ALA A 385 -10.91 25.24 -8.49
CA ALA A 385 -11.84 25.98 -9.32
C ALA A 385 -13.20 25.28 -9.39
N VAL A 386 -13.23 23.96 -9.62
CA VAL A 386 -14.49 23.20 -9.68
C VAL A 386 -15.23 23.23 -8.34
N ALA A 387 -14.52 23.12 -7.21
CA ALA A 387 -15.14 23.24 -5.89
C ALA A 387 -15.79 24.60 -5.63
N ARG A 388 -15.31 25.68 -6.27
CA ARG A 388 -15.90 27.02 -6.17
C ARG A 388 -17.11 27.23 -7.07
N GLU A 389 -17.26 26.40 -8.10
CA GLU A 389 -18.34 26.51 -9.10
C GLU A 389 -19.61 25.73 -8.72
N VAL A 390 -19.50 24.75 -7.83
CA VAL A 390 -20.63 23.91 -7.41
C VAL A 390 -21.21 24.38 -6.08
N ASP A 391 -22.54 24.32 -5.95
CA ASP A 391 -23.25 24.75 -4.74
C ASP A 391 -23.22 23.71 -3.60
N THR A 392 -22.72 22.49 -3.88
CA THR A 392 -22.62 21.41 -2.90
C THR A 392 -21.69 21.80 -1.74
N PRO A 393 -22.11 21.65 -0.47
CA PRO A 393 -21.24 21.95 0.67
C PRO A 393 -20.13 20.90 0.81
N PHE A 394 -18.91 21.36 1.11
CA PHE A 394 -17.74 20.49 1.29
C PHE A 394 -17.16 20.55 2.71
N LEU A 395 -16.74 19.39 3.22
CA LEU A 395 -15.88 19.25 4.39
C LEU A 395 -14.50 18.75 3.94
N PHE A 396 -13.45 19.47 4.31
CA PHE A 396 -12.06 19.08 4.05
C PHE A 396 -11.40 18.60 5.35
N LEU A 397 -10.84 17.40 5.35
CA LEU A 397 -10.18 16.78 6.50
C LEU A 397 -8.71 16.50 6.16
N GLN A 398 -7.79 17.11 6.89
CA GLN A 398 -6.35 17.01 6.66
C GLN A 398 -5.61 16.70 7.96
N GLY A 399 -4.66 15.77 7.91
CA GLY A 399 -3.77 15.49 9.03
C GLY A 399 -2.64 16.50 9.12
N GLU A 400 -2.33 17.01 10.32
CA GLU A 400 -1.22 17.97 10.48
C GLU A 400 0.16 17.34 10.23
N ARG A 401 0.31 16.02 10.31
CA ARG A 401 1.58 15.35 9.99
C ARG A 401 1.62 14.72 8.61
N ASP A 402 0.55 14.92 7.83
CA ASP A 402 0.52 14.46 6.46
C ASP A 402 1.48 15.32 5.63
N TYR A 403 2.60 14.74 5.21
CA TYR A 403 3.62 15.41 4.39
C TYR A 403 3.18 15.57 2.93
N GLN A 404 2.00 15.07 2.54
CA GLN A 404 1.34 15.38 1.27
C GLN A 404 0.74 16.81 1.24
N ARG A 405 1.11 17.69 2.19
CA ARG A 405 0.57 19.06 2.30
C ARG A 405 0.79 19.87 1.02
N GLY A 406 -0.29 20.52 0.59
CA GLY A 406 -0.29 21.71 -0.26
C GLY A 406 -1.67 22.30 -0.36
#